data_AF-A0A2T0W4V7-F1
#
_entry.id   AF-A0A2T0W4V7-F1
#
_cell.length_a   1.000
_cell.length_b   1.000
_cell.length_c   1.000
_cell.angle_alpha   90.00
_cell.angle_beta   90.00
_cell.angle_gamma   90.00
#
_symmetry.space_group_name_H-M   'P 1'
#
loop_
_entity.id
_entity.type
_entity.pdbx_description
1 polymer ?
#
loop_
_entity_poly.entity_id
_entity_poly.type
_entity_poly.pdbx_seq_one_letter_code
_entity_poly.pdbx_strand_id
1 'polypeptide(L)'
;MKYDNNRPRMAVILADGIGSPLGPTTDSSAKCLSPVGGSVILERIIRNCLSCGMSQFVLVLGHRADDIKQFVNKTFRGIRITYVINDRYRETNSSYALMCAASTVGSAEFVKLDADTLFEVKILRQLVDDDRPNVVCIDRNAVLGDADIGISASASLAPASPTG
;
A
#
# COMPACT_ATOMS: atom_id res chain seq x y z
N MET A 1 14.99 13.22 -21.07
CA MET A 1 14.81 12.51 -19.79
C MET A 1 14.00 13.42 -18.87
N LYS A 2 12.72 13.11 -18.60
CA LYS A 2 11.79 13.93 -17.80
C LYS A 2 11.29 13.11 -16.58
N TYR A 3 12.17 12.64 -15.69
CA TYR A 3 11.74 11.61 -14.72
C TYR A 3 12.20 11.77 -13.26
N ASP A 4 12.59 12.94 -12.77
CA ASP A 4 13.11 13.02 -11.38
C ASP A 4 12.37 13.93 -10.39
N ASN A 5 11.46 14.80 -10.83
CA ASN A 5 10.87 15.80 -9.92
C ASN A 5 9.40 15.59 -9.53
N ASN A 6 8.68 14.61 -10.10
CA ASN A 6 7.22 14.48 -9.86
C ASN A 6 6.77 13.10 -9.34
N ARG A 7 7.70 12.20 -9.01
CA ARG A 7 7.33 10.88 -8.46
C ARG A 7 7.22 10.95 -6.94
N PRO A 8 6.14 10.43 -6.32
CA PRO A 8 6.06 10.31 -4.88
C PRO A 8 7.21 9.47 -4.36
N ARG A 9 7.95 9.99 -3.38
CA ARG A 9 9.09 9.30 -2.75
C ARG A 9 8.68 8.48 -1.51
N MET A 10 7.44 8.66 -1.07
CA MET A 10 6.90 8.07 0.17
C MET A 10 5.83 7.02 -0.13
N ALA A 11 5.88 5.91 0.61
CA ALA A 11 4.81 4.93 0.70
C ALA A 11 4.26 4.89 2.13
N VAL A 12 2.93 4.96 2.26
CA VAL A 12 2.22 4.69 3.51
C VAL A 12 1.63 3.28 3.39
N ILE A 13 2.13 2.35 4.19
CA ILE A 13 1.73 0.94 4.17
C ILE A 13 0.91 0.67 5.44
N LEU A 14 -0.37 0.33 5.26
CA LEU A 14 -1.26 -0.06 6.35
C LEU A 14 -1.07 -1.54 6.65
N ALA A 15 -0.49 -1.85 7.80
CA ALA A 15 -0.19 -3.19 8.27
C ALA A 15 -0.72 -3.43 9.70
N ASP A 16 -1.82 -2.77 10.05
CA ASP A 16 -2.44 -2.81 11.37
C ASP A 16 -3.56 -3.85 11.52
N GLY A 17 -4.08 -4.35 10.39
CA GLY A 17 -5.18 -5.30 10.33
C GLY A 17 -4.86 -6.71 10.85
N ILE A 18 -5.92 -7.40 11.32
CA ILE A 18 -5.88 -8.77 11.89
C ILE A 18 -6.05 -9.84 10.80
N GLY A 19 -5.83 -9.51 9.52
CA GLY A 19 -6.12 -10.41 8.41
C GLY A 19 -5.60 -11.83 8.67
N SER A 20 -6.38 -12.85 8.27
CA SER A 20 -5.97 -14.23 8.48
C SER A 20 -4.83 -14.62 7.53
N PRO A 21 -3.82 -15.37 8.00
CA PRO A 21 -2.76 -15.90 7.16
C PRO A 21 -3.30 -16.69 5.96
N LEU A 22 -2.56 -16.66 4.85
CA LEU A 22 -2.91 -17.45 3.67
C LEU A 22 -2.33 -18.87 3.80
N GLY A 23 -3.19 -19.88 3.75
CA GLY A 23 -2.82 -21.30 3.71
C GLY A 23 -2.97 -22.05 5.04
N PRO A 24 -2.64 -23.36 5.07
CA PRO A 24 -2.79 -24.24 6.24
C PRO A 24 -1.71 -24.00 7.29
N THR A 25 -1.28 -22.76 7.49
CA THR A 25 -0.39 -22.36 8.57
C THR A 25 -1.18 -22.38 9.88
N THR A 26 -0.71 -23.19 10.82
CA THR A 26 -1.16 -23.25 12.22
C THR A 26 -0.80 -21.99 13.02
N ASP A 27 -0.37 -20.91 12.37
CA ASP A 27 0.46 -19.92 13.01
C ASP A 27 -0.22 -18.55 13.14
N SER A 28 -0.14 -18.05 14.36
CA SER A 28 -0.59 -16.77 14.90
C SER A 28 -0.18 -15.52 14.13
N SER A 29 0.52 -15.63 12.99
CA SER A 29 1.23 -14.55 12.27
C SER A 29 0.33 -13.49 11.66
N ALA A 30 0.81 -12.26 11.54
CA ALA A 30 0.12 -11.24 10.76
C ALA A 30 0.05 -11.67 9.28
N LYS A 31 -1.11 -11.54 8.62
CA LYS A 31 -1.27 -11.89 7.19
C LYS A 31 -0.21 -11.26 6.29
N CYS A 32 0.21 -10.03 6.56
CA CYS A 32 1.26 -9.35 5.80
C CYS A 32 2.64 -10.05 5.88
N LEU A 33 2.85 -10.92 6.87
CA LEU A 33 4.05 -11.74 7.03
C LEU A 33 3.92 -13.15 6.42
N SER A 34 2.76 -13.49 5.83
CA SER A 34 2.54 -14.79 5.20
C SER A 34 3.38 -14.95 3.93
N PRO A 35 4.01 -16.12 3.71
CA PRO A 35 4.71 -16.41 2.47
C PRO A 35 3.73 -16.73 1.34
N VAL A 36 3.87 -16.06 0.20
CA VAL A 36 3.09 -16.31 -1.02
C VAL A 36 4.03 -16.37 -2.22
N GLY A 37 4.04 -17.49 -2.93
CA GLY A 37 4.90 -17.66 -4.11
C GLY A 37 6.39 -17.50 -3.83
N GLY A 38 6.85 -17.90 -2.64
CA GLY A 38 8.26 -17.87 -2.25
C GLY A 38 8.75 -16.55 -1.63
N SER A 39 7.88 -15.58 -1.38
CA SER A 39 8.24 -14.32 -0.70
C SER A 39 7.14 -13.85 0.25
N VAL A 40 7.51 -13.08 1.27
CA VAL A 40 6.54 -12.47 2.21
C VAL A 40 5.79 -11.32 1.54
N ILE A 41 4.49 -11.17 1.80
CA ILE A 41 3.65 -10.11 1.21
C ILE A 41 4.24 -8.72 1.47
N LEU A 42 4.52 -8.38 2.73
CA LEU A 42 5.09 -7.09 3.11
C LEU A 42 6.44 -6.84 2.45
N GLU A 43 7.28 -7.88 2.33
CA GLU A 43 8.57 -7.76 1.64
C GLU A 43 8.38 -7.40 0.17
N ARG A 44 7.45 -8.10 -0.51
CA ARG A 44 7.15 -7.85 -1.91
C ARG A 44 6.65 -6.43 -2.13
N ILE A 45 5.79 -5.92 -1.25
CA ILE A 45 5.27 -4.55 -1.31
C ILE A 45 6.41 -3.54 -1.18
N ILE A 46 7.26 -3.66 -0.14
CA ILE A 46 8.38 -2.73 0.08
C ILE A 46 9.38 -2.79 -1.09
N ARG A 47 9.71 -3.99 -1.60
CA ARG A 47 10.60 -4.16 -2.77
C ARG A 47 10.00 -3.56 -4.04
N ASN A 48 8.70 -3.69 -4.27
CA ASN A 48 8.02 -3.05 -5.40
C ASN A 48 8.15 -1.53 -5.29
N CYS A 49 7.90 -0.94 -4.11
CA CYS A 49 8.07 0.49 -3.88
C CYS A 49 9.50 0.97 -4.14
N LEU A 50 10.49 0.25 -3.62
CA LEU A 50 11.92 0.53 -3.87
C LEU A 50 12.23 0.51 -5.38
N SER A 51 11.70 -0.47 -6.12
CA SER A 51 11.88 -0.57 -7.57
C SER A 51 11.20 0.54 -8.37
N CYS A 52 10.26 1.27 -7.76
CA CYS A 52 9.60 2.44 -8.31
C CYS A 52 10.25 3.77 -7.85
N GLY A 53 11.35 3.72 -7.09
CA GLY A 53 12.10 4.89 -6.66
C GLY A 53 11.65 5.49 -5.31
N MET A 54 10.72 4.84 -4.60
CA MET A 54 10.34 5.26 -3.24
C MET A 54 11.40 4.79 -2.24
N SER A 55 11.78 5.67 -1.32
CA SER A 55 12.80 5.39 -0.29
C SER A 55 12.38 5.77 1.12
N GLN A 56 11.17 6.32 1.28
CA GLN A 56 10.59 6.72 2.55
C GLN A 56 9.33 5.90 2.80
N PHE A 57 9.23 5.29 3.97
CA PHE A 57 8.14 4.40 4.33
C PHE A 57 7.53 4.83 5.66
N VAL A 58 6.20 4.93 5.69
CA VAL A 58 5.43 5.01 6.92
C VAL A 58 4.65 3.72 7.05
N LEU A 59 5.00 2.89 8.03
CA LEU A 59 4.27 1.66 8.33
C LEU A 59 3.31 1.94 9.49
N VAL A 60 2.01 1.87 9.21
CA VAL A 60 0.98 1.91 10.25
C VAL A 60 0.79 0.49 10.76
N LEU A 61 1.05 0.29 12.05
CA LEU A 61 1.05 -1.02 12.70
C LEU A 61 -0.03 -1.08 13.77
N GLY A 62 -0.50 -2.29 14.05
CA GLY A 62 -1.52 -2.56 15.06
C GLY A 62 -1.34 -3.98 15.54
N HIS A 63 -2.10 -4.92 14.98
CA HIS A 63 -1.92 -6.34 15.26
C HIS A 63 -0.48 -6.79 14.97
N ARG A 64 0.18 -7.41 15.98
CA ARG A 64 1.54 -7.97 15.86
C ARG A 64 2.61 -6.96 15.37
N ALA A 65 2.50 -5.72 15.81
CA ALA A 65 3.44 -4.66 15.45
C ALA A 65 4.92 -5.03 15.67
N ASP A 66 5.24 -5.72 16.76
CA ASP A 66 6.63 -6.07 17.09
C ASP A 66 7.23 -7.11 16.13
N ASP A 67 6.44 -8.10 15.71
CA ASP A 67 6.88 -9.08 14.71
C ASP A 67 7.13 -8.41 13.36
N ILE A 68 6.26 -7.48 12.98
CA ILE A 68 6.42 -6.71 11.74
C ILE A 68 7.68 -5.86 11.80
N LYS A 69 7.92 -5.13 12.91
CA LYS A 69 9.15 -4.34 13.10
C LYS A 69 10.39 -5.24 13.04
N GLN A 70 10.37 -6.39 13.72
CA GLN A 70 11.49 -7.33 13.73
C GLN A 70 11.79 -7.84 12.31
N PHE A 71 10.76 -8.26 11.58
CA PHE A 71 10.87 -8.70 10.20
C PHE A 71 11.49 -7.62 9.31
N VAL A 72 10.96 -6.41 9.37
CA VAL A 72 11.40 -5.28 8.54
C VAL A 72 12.85 -4.90 8.86
N ASN A 73 13.20 -4.76 10.13
CA ASN A 73 14.56 -4.41 10.57
C ASN A 73 15.60 -5.48 10.20
N LYS A 74 15.20 -6.76 10.17
CA LYS A 74 16.07 -7.87 9.74
C LYS A 74 16.27 -7.90 8.22
N THR A 75 15.21 -7.59 7.47
CA THR A 75 15.14 -7.80 6.01
C THR A 75 15.67 -6.61 5.22
N PHE A 76 15.41 -5.39 5.68
CA PHE A 76 15.75 -4.17 4.96
C PHE A 76 16.83 -3.37 5.70
N ARG A 77 17.86 -2.95 4.95
CA ARG A 77 18.91 -2.05 5.44
C ARG A 77 19.02 -0.85 4.51
N GLY A 78 19.27 0.34 5.09
CA GLY A 78 19.52 1.56 4.33
C GLY A 78 18.27 2.26 3.76
N ILE A 79 17.07 1.87 4.18
CA ILE A 79 15.81 2.55 3.82
C ILE A 79 15.25 3.30 5.03
N ARG A 80 14.52 4.40 4.81
CA ARG A 80 13.95 5.22 5.89
C ARG A 80 12.55 4.72 6.22
N ILE A 81 12.36 4.21 7.42
CA ILE A 81 11.09 3.66 7.89
C ILE A 81 10.68 4.37 9.18
N THR A 82 9.47 4.93 9.18
CA THR A 82 8.78 5.42 10.37
C THR A 82 7.65 4.46 10.71
N TYR A 83 7.57 4.06 11.98
CA TYR A 83 6.48 3.23 12.47
C TYR A 83 5.45 4.11 13.20
N VAL A 84 4.19 3.98 12.82
CA VAL A 84 3.04 4.62 13.48
C VAL A 84 2.18 3.52 14.07
N ILE A 85 1.72 3.68 15.31
CA ILE A 85 0.89 2.66 15.97
C ILE A 85 -0.58 3.10 15.94
N ASN A 86 -1.45 2.24 15.44
CA ASN A 86 -2.90 2.31 15.60
C ASN A 86 -3.32 1.39 16.75
N ASP A 87 -3.41 1.92 17.97
CA ASP A 87 -3.82 1.15 19.16
C ASP A 87 -5.29 0.69 19.08
N ARG A 88 -6.08 1.29 18.18
CA ARG A 88 -7.51 1.00 17.98
C ARG A 88 -7.76 0.13 16.75
N TYR A 89 -6.77 -0.61 16.27
CA TYR A 89 -6.88 -1.43 15.05
C TYR A 89 -8.04 -2.45 15.05
N ARG A 90 -8.57 -2.84 16.22
CA ARG A 90 -9.73 -3.75 16.34
C ARG A 90 -11.08 -3.07 16.16
N GLU A 91 -11.14 -1.76 16.34
CA GLU A 91 -12.37 -0.95 16.36
C GLU A 91 -12.46 0.01 15.16
N THR A 92 -11.43 0.03 14.33
CA THR A 92 -11.24 1.04 13.29
C THR A 92 -10.99 0.42 11.94
N ASN A 93 -11.02 1.23 10.89
CA ASN A 93 -10.82 0.81 9.51
C ASN A 93 -9.57 1.47 8.90
N SER A 94 -9.31 1.15 7.63
CA SER A 94 -8.16 1.68 6.87
C SER A 94 -8.10 3.20 6.83
N SER A 95 -9.24 3.90 6.87
CA SER A 95 -9.28 5.36 6.86
C SER A 95 -8.76 5.94 8.17
N TYR A 96 -9.11 5.34 9.31
CA TYR A 96 -8.54 5.74 10.61
C TYR A 96 -7.06 5.41 10.69
N ALA A 97 -6.65 4.22 10.23
CA ALA A 97 -5.24 3.83 10.17
C ALA A 97 -4.41 4.83 9.34
N LEU A 98 -4.93 5.26 8.18
CA LEU A 98 -4.30 6.30 7.37
C LEU A 98 -4.25 7.65 8.10
N MET A 99 -5.32 8.02 8.82
CA MET A 99 -5.34 9.23 9.62
C MET A 99 -4.27 9.23 10.72
N CYS A 100 -3.96 8.09 11.33
CA CYS A 100 -2.84 7.99 12.29
C CYS A 100 -1.50 8.41 11.67
N ALA A 101 -1.31 8.22 10.37
CA ALA A 101 -0.10 8.61 9.66
C ALA A 101 -0.07 10.10 9.26
N ALA A 102 -1.19 10.83 9.36
CA ALA A 102 -1.33 12.17 8.79
C ALA A 102 -0.27 13.16 9.30
N SER A 103 0.05 13.15 10.60
CA SER A 103 1.09 14.01 11.19
C SER A 103 2.50 13.67 10.71
N THR A 104 2.76 12.39 10.41
CA THR A 104 4.06 11.91 9.92
C THR A 104 4.24 12.24 8.44
N VAL A 105 3.17 12.12 7.65
CA VAL A 105 3.17 12.43 6.22
C VAL A 105 3.23 13.94 5.98
N GLY A 106 2.49 14.73 6.77
CA GLY A 106 2.39 16.17 6.58
C GLY A 106 1.80 16.52 5.21
N SER A 107 2.50 17.36 4.44
CA SER A 107 2.10 17.77 3.09
C SER A 107 2.85 17.02 1.97
N ALA A 108 3.52 15.90 2.29
CA ALA A 108 4.24 15.12 1.30
C ALA A 108 3.27 14.31 0.41
N GLU A 109 3.62 14.16 -0.86
CA GLU A 109 2.95 13.21 -1.75
C GLU A 109 3.34 11.77 -1.38
N PHE A 110 2.35 10.88 -1.34
CA PHE A 110 2.56 9.50 -0.94
C PHE A 110 1.66 8.54 -1.72
N VAL A 111 2.10 7.28 -1.80
CA VAL A 111 1.27 6.17 -2.24
C VAL A 111 0.77 5.40 -1.03
N LYS A 112 -0.55 5.22 -0.91
CA LYS A 112 -1.17 4.37 0.11
C LYS A 112 -1.25 2.92 -0.39
N LEU A 113 -0.85 1.97 0.45
CA LEU A 113 -0.88 0.54 0.15
C LEU A 113 -1.41 -0.23 1.37
N ASP A 114 -2.19 -1.28 1.14
CA ASP A 114 -2.60 -2.22 2.18
C ASP A 114 -1.65 -3.42 2.19
N ALA A 115 -1.15 -3.78 3.37
CA ALA A 115 -0.15 -4.84 3.52
C ALA A 115 -0.71 -6.26 3.31
N ASP A 116 -1.97 -6.37 2.92
CA ASP A 116 -2.67 -7.62 2.67
C ASP A 116 -3.17 -7.77 1.23
N THR A 117 -2.88 -6.77 0.38
CA THR A 117 -3.24 -6.72 -1.03
C THR A 117 -2.01 -6.95 -1.90
N LEU A 118 -2.04 -7.98 -2.74
CA LEU A 118 -0.99 -8.27 -3.71
C LEU A 118 -1.32 -7.64 -5.06
N PHE A 119 -0.30 -7.06 -5.70
CA PHE A 119 -0.41 -6.43 -7.01
C PHE A 119 0.87 -6.62 -7.82
N GLU A 120 0.75 -6.46 -9.14
CA GLU A 120 1.90 -6.42 -10.03
C GLU A 120 2.62 -5.07 -9.94
N VAL A 121 3.95 -5.08 -9.93
CA VAL A 121 4.77 -3.86 -9.91
C VAL A 121 4.46 -2.91 -11.09
N LYS A 122 3.98 -3.44 -12.22
CA LYS A 122 3.56 -2.64 -13.37
C LYS A 122 2.41 -1.69 -13.04
N ILE A 123 1.47 -2.11 -12.19
CA ILE A 123 0.34 -1.29 -11.73
C ILE A 123 0.86 -0.14 -10.88
N LEU A 124 1.76 -0.43 -9.94
CA LEU A 124 2.39 0.61 -9.11
C LEU A 124 3.21 1.59 -9.94
N ARG A 125 3.93 1.12 -10.97
CA ARG A 125 4.67 1.99 -11.88
C ARG A 125 3.76 2.92 -12.67
N GLN A 126 2.64 2.39 -13.21
CA GLN A 126 1.63 3.22 -13.88
C GLN A 126 1.05 4.28 -12.94
N LEU A 127 0.77 3.92 -11.69
CA LEU A 127 0.25 4.86 -10.69
C LEU A 127 1.25 5.99 -10.39
N VAL A 128 2.52 5.65 -10.21
CA VAL A 128 3.59 6.60 -9.86
C VAL A 128 4.02 7.47 -11.05
N ASP A 129 3.77 7.01 -12.28
CA ASP A 129 4.07 7.74 -13.51
C ASP A 129 2.90 8.62 -14.02
N ASP A 130 1.77 8.60 -13.32
CA ASP A 130 0.60 9.42 -13.65
C ASP A 130 0.77 10.83 -13.08
N ASP A 131 0.61 11.86 -13.92
CA ASP A 131 0.78 13.26 -13.52
C ASP A 131 -0.45 13.83 -12.77
N ARG A 132 -1.55 13.07 -12.64
CA ARG A 132 -2.72 13.53 -11.90
C ARG A 132 -2.47 13.47 -10.39
N PRO A 133 -2.96 14.46 -9.62
CA PRO A 133 -2.64 14.57 -8.19
C PRO A 133 -3.27 13.48 -7.32
N ASN A 134 -4.41 12.91 -7.74
CA ASN A 134 -5.12 11.87 -6.99
C ASN A 134 -5.54 10.77 -7.96
N VAL A 135 -4.95 9.60 -7.81
CA VAL A 135 -5.20 8.43 -8.65
C VAL A 135 -5.48 7.23 -7.75
N VAL A 136 -6.49 6.43 -8.11
CA VAL A 136 -6.85 5.21 -7.41
C VAL A 136 -6.79 4.03 -8.37
N CYS A 137 -6.17 2.94 -7.93
CA CYS A 137 -6.21 1.67 -8.66
C CYS A 137 -7.49 0.93 -8.27
N ILE A 138 -8.26 0.51 -9.27
CA ILE A 138 -9.51 -0.23 -9.08
C ILE A 138 -9.35 -1.58 -9.75
N ASP A 139 -9.56 -2.65 -8.99
CA ASP A 139 -9.76 -3.98 -9.56
C ASP A 139 -11.20 -4.07 -10.08
N ARG A 140 -11.34 -4.16 -11.40
CA ARG A 140 -12.65 -4.22 -12.09
C ARG A 140 -13.33 -5.58 -11.93
N ASN A 141 -12.61 -6.59 -11.47
CA ASN A 141 -13.10 -7.95 -11.27
C ASN A 141 -13.33 -8.27 -9.79
N ALA A 142 -13.11 -7.30 -8.89
CA ALA A 142 -13.36 -7.50 -7.48
C ALA A 142 -14.86 -7.74 -7.23
N VAL A 143 -15.17 -8.86 -6.58
CA VAL A 143 -16.49 -9.08 -6.00
C VAL A 143 -16.52 -8.31 -4.69
N LEU A 144 -17.16 -7.15 -4.72
CA LEU A 144 -17.33 -6.30 -3.53
C LEU A 144 -18.36 -6.94 -2.60
N GLY A 145 -17.98 -7.17 -1.35
CA GLY A 145 -18.89 -7.51 -0.26
C GLY A 145 -19.52 -6.28 0.38
N ASP A 146 -20.47 -6.50 1.30
CA ASP A 146 -21.26 -5.44 1.96
C ASP A 146 -20.43 -4.41 2.76
N ALA A 147 -19.15 -4.69 3.04
CA ALA A 147 -18.23 -3.82 3.78
C ALA A 147 -17.16 -3.14 2.90
N ASP A 148 -17.17 -3.40 1.59
CA ASP A 148 -16.14 -2.88 0.69
C ASP A 148 -16.51 -1.50 0.15
N ILE A 149 -15.59 -0.54 0.30
CA ILE A 149 -15.72 0.78 -0.33
C ILE A 149 -15.30 0.64 -1.80
N GLY A 150 -16.27 0.36 -2.67
CA GLY A 150 -16.08 0.39 -4.11
C GLY A 150 -16.12 1.80 -4.67
N ILE A 151 -14.99 2.33 -5.15
CA ILE A 151 -14.99 3.52 -6.01
C ILE A 151 -15.03 3.03 -7.45
N SER A 152 -16.13 3.25 -8.16
CA SER A 152 -16.19 3.05 -9.62
C SER A 152 -16.06 4.40 -10.32
N ALA A 153 -15.05 4.56 -11.19
CA ALA A 153 -14.93 5.72 -12.08
C ALA A 153 -15.07 5.24 -13.52
N SER A 154 -16.16 5.63 -14.20
CA SER A 154 -16.32 5.48 -15.64
C SER A 154 -15.83 6.75 -16.33
N ALA A 155 -14.66 6.70 -16.97
CA ALA A 155 -14.27 7.72 -17.94
C ALA A 155 -14.72 7.25 -19.33
N SER A 156 -15.79 7.84 -19.86
CA SER A 156 -16.13 7.74 -21.28
C SER A 156 -15.14 8.62 -22.04
N LEU A 157 -14.19 8.01 -22.75
CA LEU A 157 -13.48 8.70 -23.81
C LEU A 157 -14.43 8.80 -25.00
N ALA A 158 -15.13 9.93 -25.11
CA ALA A 158 -15.79 10.28 -26.36
C ALA A 158 -14.70 10.33 -27.46
N PRO A 159 -14.90 9.68 -28.62
CA PRO A 159 -13.97 9.84 -29.73
C PRO A 159 -13.97 11.31 -30.13
N ALA A 160 -12.77 11.90 -30.24
CA ALA A 160 -12.62 13.25 -30.76
C ALA A 160 -13.23 13.30 -32.16
N SER A 161 -14.29 14.11 -32.32
CA SER A 161 -14.85 14.41 -33.64
C SER A 161 -13.74 15.01 -34.51
N PRO A 162 -13.54 14.54 -35.75
CA PRO A 162 -12.61 15.18 -36.66
C PRO A 162 -13.17 16.55 -37.05
N THR A 163 -12.48 17.62 -36.67
CA THR A 163 -12.73 18.96 -37.19
C THR A 163 -12.40 18.97 -38.68
N GLY A 164 -13.41 19.17 -39.51
CA GLY A 164 -13.28 19.67 -40.89
C GLY A 164 -13.40 21.18 -40.91
#